data_AF-A0A8X6WUN1-F1
#
_entry.id   AF-A0A8X6WUN1-F1
#
_cell.length_a   1.000
_cell.length_b   1.000
_cell.length_c   1.000
_cell.angle_alpha   90.00
_cell.angle_beta   90.00
_cell.angle_gamma   90.00
#
_symmetry.space_group_name_H-M   'P 1'
#
loop_
_entity.id
_entity.type
_entity.pdbx_description
1 polymer ?
#
loop_
_entity_poly.entity_id
_entity_poly.type
_entity_poly.pdbx_seq_one_letter_code
_entity_poly.pdbx_strand_id
1 'polypeptide(L)'
;MVPINRRSAKVPLNRNRSIHAKRNHFKLKPACSLTIHKSQGGTFDDIVYKYSKPHSQSLPYIALSRVTAQERLHIVPTDGRQRFYHDRRNNEEMLPLRNEFTRLSTVHLSTIYQIMINKVNGGDRILFSLNCQCLRARTHDNIVQKARNLMLSET
;
A
#
# COMPACT_ATOMS: atom_id res chain seq x y z
N MET A 1 -27.63 -19.53 11.93
CA MET A 1 -28.10 -18.20 12.36
C MET A 1 -26.88 -17.30 12.58
N VAL A 2 -26.77 -16.14 11.92
CA VAL A 2 -25.60 -15.23 12.11
C VAL A 2 -25.86 -14.36 13.35
N PRO A 3 -25.02 -14.40 14.39
CA PRO A 3 -25.28 -13.70 15.65
C PRO A 3 -25.20 -12.18 15.48
N ILE A 4 -26.26 -11.47 15.90
CA ILE A 4 -26.31 -10.01 15.95
C ILE A 4 -25.41 -9.54 17.09
N ASN A 5 -24.34 -8.82 16.77
CA ASN A 5 -23.49 -8.19 17.78
C ASN A 5 -23.74 -6.69 17.80
N ARG A 6 -23.99 -6.14 18.99
CA ARG A 6 -24.14 -4.70 19.21
C ARG A 6 -22.81 -3.99 18.92
N ARG A 7 -22.83 -2.97 18.07
CA ARG A 7 -21.72 -2.02 17.93
C ARG A 7 -22.10 -0.69 18.55
N SER A 8 -21.21 -0.11 19.35
CA SER A 8 -21.34 1.22 19.92
C SER A 8 -20.27 2.15 19.38
N ALA A 9 -20.62 3.40 19.11
CA ALA A 9 -19.69 4.46 18.77
C ALA A 9 -19.98 5.69 19.64
N LYS A 10 -18.92 6.33 20.14
CA LYS A 10 -19.00 7.61 20.85
C LYS A 10 -18.59 8.69 19.87
N VAL A 11 -19.54 9.55 19.50
CA VAL A 11 -19.30 10.68 18.61
C VAL A 11 -19.09 11.92 19.50
N PRO A 12 -17.89 12.51 19.52
CA PRO A 12 -17.65 13.73 20.26
C PRO A 12 -18.41 14.91 19.62
N LEU A 13 -18.99 15.76 20.46
CA LEU A 13 -19.57 17.05 20.07
C LEU A 13 -18.74 18.19 20.69
N ASN A 14 -18.93 19.40 20.18
CA ASN A 14 -18.33 20.60 20.77
C ASN A 14 -18.84 20.81 22.21
N ARG A 15 -17.98 21.40 23.06
CA ARG A 15 -18.25 21.70 24.50
C ARG A 15 -18.44 20.47 25.40
N ASN A 16 -17.51 19.50 25.33
CA ASN A 16 -17.48 18.31 26.20
C ASN A 16 -18.74 17.42 26.19
N ARG A 17 -19.60 17.58 25.18
CA ARG A 17 -20.77 16.71 24.98
C ARG A 17 -20.38 15.56 24.06
N SER A 18 -20.99 14.40 24.25
CA SER A 18 -20.79 13.27 23.34
C SER A 18 -22.07 12.48 23.17
N ILE A 19 -22.35 12.06 21.93
CA ILE A 19 -23.47 11.19 21.62
C ILE A 19 -22.96 9.76 21.60
N HIS A 20 -23.63 8.88 22.34
CA HIS A 20 -23.37 7.44 22.30
C HIS A 20 -24.41 6.78 21.39
N ALA A 21 -23.99 6.38 20.20
CA ALA A 21 -24.84 5.65 19.26
C ALA A 21 -24.61 4.14 19.39
N LYS A 22 -25.69 3.36 19.44
CA LYS A 22 -25.66 1.88 19.44
C LYS A 22 -26.41 1.36 18.22
N ARG A 23 -25.83 0.39 17.53
CA ARG A 23 -26.44 -0.28 16.38
C ARG A 23 -26.43 -1.80 16.59
N ASN A 24 -27.61 -2.40 16.56
CA ASN A 24 -27.79 -3.86 16.54
C ASN A 24 -28.17 -4.25 15.11
N HIS A 25 -27.24 -4.87 14.37
CA HIS A 25 -27.47 -5.28 12.99
C HIS A 25 -26.65 -6.53 12.68
N PHE A 26 -27.11 -7.33 11.72
CA PHE A 26 -26.33 -8.44 11.19
C PHE A 26 -25.00 -7.92 10.63
N LYS A 27 -23.91 -8.65 10.86
CA LYS A 27 -22.58 -8.32 10.30
C LYS A 27 -22.45 -8.71 8.83
N LEU A 28 -23.52 -8.53 8.05
CA LEU A 28 -23.55 -8.85 6.63
C LEU A 28 -23.63 -7.55 5.84
N LYS A 29 -22.97 -7.53 4.69
CA LYS A 29 -23.06 -6.44 3.72
C LYS A 29 -23.27 -7.07 2.35
N PRO A 30 -24.17 -6.53 1.51
CA PRO A 30 -24.21 -6.92 0.11
C PRO A 30 -22.85 -6.59 -0.52
N ALA A 31 -22.28 -7.55 -1.25
CA ALA A 31 -20.95 -7.43 -1.85
C ALA A 31 -20.99 -7.46 -3.38
N CYS A 32 -22.17 -7.54 -4.01
CA CYS A 32 -22.31 -7.55 -5.47
C CYS A 32 -21.86 -6.23 -6.11
N SER A 33 -21.90 -5.13 -5.36
CA SER A 33 -21.34 -3.86 -5.78
C SER A 33 -20.73 -3.14 -4.58
N LEU A 34 -19.60 -2.48 -4.82
CA LEU A 34 -18.86 -1.73 -3.81
C LEU A 34 -18.50 -0.37 -4.38
N THR A 35 -18.52 0.64 -3.52
CA THR A 35 -17.97 1.94 -3.90
C THR A 35 -16.44 1.86 -3.92
N ILE A 36 -15.78 2.67 -4.76
CA ILE A 36 -14.32 2.70 -4.90
C ILE A 36 -13.61 2.90 -3.55
N HIS A 37 -14.17 3.77 -2.69
CA HIS A 37 -13.63 4.00 -1.35
C HIS A 37 -13.74 2.80 -0.41
N LYS A 38 -14.72 1.91 -0.62
CA LYS A 38 -14.89 0.69 0.18
C LYS A 38 -14.10 -0.50 -0.37
N SER A 39 -13.69 -0.46 -1.64
CA SER A 39 -12.80 -1.46 -2.24
C SER A 39 -11.31 -1.15 -2.01
N GLN A 40 -10.95 0.04 -1.53
CA GLN A 40 -9.56 0.43 -1.29
C GLN A 40 -8.84 -0.54 -0.35
N GLY A 41 -7.68 -1.03 -0.78
CA GLY A 41 -6.88 -2.02 -0.04
C GLY A 41 -7.31 -3.48 -0.29
N GLY A 42 -8.46 -3.70 -0.93
CA GLY A 42 -8.86 -5.03 -1.40
C GLY A 42 -8.21 -5.39 -2.74
N THR A 43 -8.04 -6.68 -2.97
CA THR A 43 -7.71 -7.28 -4.27
C THR A 43 -8.86 -8.20 -4.66
N PHE A 44 -9.31 -8.10 -5.90
CA PHE A 44 -10.45 -8.85 -6.42
C PHE A 44 -10.02 -9.58 -7.70
N ASP A 45 -10.56 -10.78 -7.89
CA ASP A 45 -10.22 -11.59 -9.05
C ASP A 45 -10.79 -10.98 -10.34
N ASP A 46 -12.01 -10.44 -10.29
CA ASP A 46 -12.73 -9.89 -11.43
C ASP A 46 -13.49 -8.62 -11.01
N ILE A 47 -13.42 -7.57 -11.82
CA ILE A 47 -14.11 -6.30 -11.54
C ILE A 47 -14.81 -5.75 -12.77
N VAL A 48 -16.04 -5.28 -12.54
CA VAL A 48 -16.78 -4.41 -13.47
C VAL A 48 -16.75 -2.99 -12.93
N TYR A 49 -16.01 -2.11 -13.60
CA TYR A 49 -15.88 -0.71 -13.24
C TYR A 49 -16.82 0.16 -14.07
N LYS A 50 -17.83 0.73 -13.42
CA LYS A 50 -18.69 1.76 -14.02
C LYS A 50 -17.94 3.10 -14.09
N TYR A 51 -17.44 3.43 -15.27
CA TYR A 51 -16.64 4.61 -15.52
C TYR A 51 -17.51 5.85 -15.79
N SER A 52 -17.09 6.99 -15.24
CA SER A 52 -17.78 8.28 -15.40
C SER A 52 -16.78 9.43 -15.47
N LYS A 53 -17.03 10.39 -16.37
CA LYS A 53 -16.20 11.58 -16.57
C LYS A 53 -16.03 12.47 -15.32
N PRO A 54 -17.05 12.65 -14.45
CA PRO A 54 -16.92 13.51 -13.26
C PRO A 54 -16.12 12.90 -12.11
N HIS A 55 -15.60 11.67 -12.25
CA HIS A 55 -14.73 11.12 -11.21
C HIS A 55 -13.49 12.01 -11.01
N SER A 56 -12.99 12.08 -9.78
CA SER A 56 -11.68 12.68 -9.54
C SER A 56 -10.59 11.77 -10.11
N GLN A 57 -9.45 12.34 -10.51
CA GLN A 57 -8.39 11.60 -11.19
C GLN A 57 -7.82 10.41 -10.39
N SER A 58 -7.86 10.48 -9.06
CA SER A 58 -7.40 9.40 -8.19
C SER A 58 -8.33 8.19 -8.18
N LEU A 59 -9.64 8.37 -8.43
CA LEU A 59 -10.62 7.30 -8.35
C LEU A 59 -10.45 6.21 -9.42
N PRO A 60 -10.24 6.54 -10.71
CA PRO A 60 -9.90 5.53 -11.71
C PRO A 60 -8.67 4.73 -11.31
N TYR A 61 -7.60 5.38 -10.84
CA TYR A 61 -6.40 4.65 -10.38
C TYR A 61 -6.71 3.66 -9.26
N ILE A 62 -7.46 4.08 -8.23
CA ILE A 62 -7.84 3.20 -7.11
C ILE A 62 -8.69 2.03 -7.62
N ALA A 63 -9.68 2.29 -8.48
CA ALA A 63 -10.57 1.26 -9.01
C ALA A 63 -9.84 0.25 -9.89
N LEU A 64 -9.02 0.71 -10.83
CA LEU A 64 -8.31 -0.15 -11.79
C LEU A 64 -7.19 -0.97 -11.11
N SER A 65 -6.60 -0.46 -10.03
CA SER A 65 -5.59 -1.19 -9.24
C SER A 65 -6.16 -2.28 -8.32
N ARG A 66 -7.48 -2.55 -8.37
CA ARG A 66 -8.11 -3.58 -7.54
C ARG A 66 -8.00 -4.99 -8.14
N VAL A 67 -7.67 -5.11 -9.41
CA VAL A 67 -7.52 -6.38 -10.14
C VAL A 67 -6.07 -6.56 -10.58
N THR A 68 -5.60 -7.80 -10.60
CA THR A 68 -4.21 -8.15 -10.95
C THR A 68 -4.04 -8.51 -12.42
N ALA A 69 -5.08 -9.03 -13.07
CA ALA A 69 -5.08 -9.44 -14.48
C ALA A 69 -5.94 -8.51 -15.33
N GLN A 70 -5.39 -8.02 -16.43
CA GLN A 70 -6.10 -7.09 -17.32
C GLN A 70 -7.32 -7.74 -18.00
N GLU A 71 -7.30 -9.05 -18.29
CA GLU A 71 -8.45 -9.72 -18.92
C GLU A 71 -9.71 -9.74 -18.02
N ARG A 72 -9.52 -9.58 -16.71
CA ARG A 72 -10.57 -9.60 -15.69
C ARG A 72 -11.02 -8.19 -15.27
N LEU A 73 -10.66 -7.20 -16.08
CA LEU A 73 -11.03 -5.79 -15.90
C LEU A 73 -12.04 -5.38 -16.97
N HIS A 74 -13.28 -5.15 -16.56
CA HIS A 74 -14.34 -4.71 -17.47
C HIS A 74 -14.71 -3.26 -17.17
N ILE A 75 -14.38 -2.34 -18.10
CA ILE A 75 -14.71 -0.91 -17.95
C ILE A 75 -15.97 -0.61 -18.75
N VAL A 76 -17.02 -0.15 -18.06
CA VAL A 76 -18.31 0.18 -18.67
C VAL A 76 -18.54 1.71 -18.58
N PRO A 77 -18.52 2.45 -19.70
CA PRO A 77 -18.77 3.89 -19.67
C PRO A 77 -20.24 4.18 -19.38
N THR A 78 -20.50 5.16 -18.52
CA THR A 78 -21.88 5.57 -18.15
C THR A 78 -22.57 6.34 -19.29
N ASP A 79 -21.81 7.05 -20.12
CA ASP A 79 -22.30 7.86 -21.25
C ASP A 79 -22.36 7.08 -22.58
N GLY A 80 -22.05 5.77 -22.56
CA GLY A 80 -21.98 4.93 -23.76
C GLY A 80 -20.80 5.25 -24.69
N ARG A 81 -19.96 6.23 -24.34
CA ARG A 81 -18.81 6.63 -25.16
C ARG A 81 -17.56 5.92 -24.66
N GLN A 82 -16.90 5.18 -25.55
CA GLN A 82 -15.64 4.51 -25.24
C GLN A 82 -14.46 5.50 -25.26
N ARG A 83 -14.47 6.47 -24.34
CA ARG A 83 -13.42 7.48 -24.21
C ARG A 83 -12.91 7.58 -22.80
N PHE A 84 -11.60 7.42 -22.63
CA PHE A 84 -10.93 7.70 -21.37
C PHE A 84 -10.61 9.20 -21.27
N TYR A 85 -11.04 9.84 -20.19
CA TYR A 85 -11.03 11.30 -20.00
C TYR A 85 -9.96 11.76 -18.99
N HIS A 86 -9.38 10.83 -18.24
CA HIS A 86 -8.43 11.13 -17.15
C HIS A 86 -6.96 11.03 -17.61
N ASP A 87 -6.73 11.11 -18.91
CA ASP A 87 -5.41 11.07 -19.52
C ASP A 87 -4.73 12.47 -19.47
N ARG A 88 -3.55 12.52 -18.85
CA ARG A 88 -2.47 13.52 -19.04
C ARG A 88 -2.80 15.01 -18.99
N ARG A 89 -3.76 15.45 -18.16
CA ARG A 89 -3.73 16.85 -17.69
C ARG A 89 -2.93 16.94 -16.40
N ASN A 90 -2.01 17.91 -16.34
CA ASN A 90 -1.30 18.29 -15.13
C ASN A 90 -2.34 18.75 -14.11
N ASN A 91 -2.88 17.80 -13.36
CA ASN A 91 -3.74 18.11 -12.25
C ASN A 91 -2.86 18.71 -11.17
N GLU A 92 -3.01 20.01 -10.94
CA GLU A 92 -2.27 20.77 -9.94
C GLU A 92 -2.44 20.14 -8.54
N GLU A 93 -3.59 19.52 -8.25
CA GLU A 93 -3.83 18.80 -7.00
C GLU A 93 -2.90 17.59 -6.81
N MET A 94 -2.44 16.97 -7.90
CA MET A 94 -1.52 15.82 -7.84
C MET A 94 -0.04 16.23 -7.82
N LEU A 95 0.27 17.51 -8.04
CA LEU A 95 1.64 18.01 -8.07
C LEU A 95 2.40 17.77 -6.75
N PRO A 96 1.83 18.04 -5.56
CA PRO A 96 2.50 17.78 -4.29
C PRO A 96 2.84 16.29 -4.12
N LEU A 97 1.93 15.40 -4.50
CA LEU A 97 2.12 13.96 -4.39
C LEU A 97 3.22 13.45 -5.33
N ARG A 98 3.30 13.99 -6.54
CA ARG A 98 4.38 13.69 -7.50
C ARG A 98 5.73 14.17 -6.97
N ASN A 99 5.79 15.37 -6.41
CA ASN A 99 7.01 15.91 -5.82
C ASN A 99 7.48 15.05 -4.64
N GLU A 100 6.57 14.65 -3.76
CA GLU A 100 6.88 13.73 -2.66
C GLU A 100 7.34 12.37 -3.15
N PHE A 101 6.71 11.80 -4.18
CA PHE A 101 7.15 10.54 -4.77
C PHE A 101 8.58 10.65 -5.32
N THR A 102 8.91 11.73 -6.03
CA THR A 102 10.27 12.00 -6.52
C THR A 102 11.27 12.20 -5.39
N ARG A 103 10.87 12.90 -4.31
CA ARG A 103 11.69 13.05 -3.11
C ARG A 103 11.95 11.69 -2.46
N LEU A 104 10.94 10.84 -2.35
CA LEU A 104 11.08 9.51 -1.75
C LEU A 104 11.87 8.55 -2.63
N SER A 105 11.79 8.65 -3.95
CA SER A 105 12.56 7.81 -4.86
C SER A 105 14.05 8.17 -4.89
N THR A 106 14.40 9.41 -4.50
CA THR A 106 15.79 9.89 -4.45
C THR A 106 16.41 9.77 -3.05
N VAL A 107 15.61 9.74 -1.98
CA VAL A 107 16.09 9.56 -0.61
C VAL A 107 16.30 8.07 -0.32
N HIS A 108 17.55 7.62 -0.37
CA HIS A 108 17.90 6.31 0.14
C HIS A 108 18.08 6.39 1.67
N LEU A 109 17.11 5.88 2.42
CA LEU A 109 17.21 5.78 3.87
C LEU A 109 18.22 4.68 4.22
N SER A 110 19.38 5.09 4.74
CA SER A 110 20.33 4.17 5.33
C SER A 110 20.02 4.02 6.81
N THR A 111 19.96 2.78 7.28
CA THR A 111 19.85 2.52 8.72
C THR A 111 21.16 2.93 9.40
N ILE A 112 21.11 3.33 10.68
CA ILE A 112 22.32 3.58 11.50
C ILE A 112 23.28 2.38 11.39
N TYR A 113 22.69 1.19 11.37
CA TYR A 113 23.36 -0.07 11.14
C TYR A 113 24.18 -0.12 9.84
N GLN A 114 23.56 0.22 8.71
CA GLN A 114 24.23 0.25 7.40
C GLN A 114 25.35 1.29 7.36
N ILE A 115 25.16 2.44 8.00
CA ILE A 115 26.19 3.49 8.11
C ILE A 115 27.40 2.96 8.89
N MET A 116 27.17 2.23 9.98
CA MET A 116 28.23 1.62 10.80
C MET A 116 29.01 0.58 9.99
N ILE A 117 28.33 -0.34 9.31
CA ILE A 117 28.96 -1.32 8.42
C ILE A 117 29.78 -0.63 7.33
N ASN A 118 29.21 0.36 6.63
CA ASN A 118 29.90 1.02 5.53
C ASN A 118 31.17 1.74 6.01
N LYS A 119 31.17 2.32 7.21
CA LYS A 119 32.39 2.91 7.82
C LYS A 119 33.44 1.86 8.14
N VAL A 120 33.04 0.69 8.66
CA VAL A 120 33.98 -0.41 8.95
C VAL A 120 34.57 -0.96 7.64
N ASN A 121 33.73 -1.15 6.63
CA ASN A 121 34.10 -1.68 5.31
C ASN A 121 34.92 -0.72 4.44
N GLY A 122 34.94 0.57 4.78
CA GLY A 122 35.81 1.55 4.13
C GLY A 122 37.27 1.49 4.59
N GLY A 123 37.58 0.74 5.66
CA GLY A 123 38.94 0.47 6.11
C GLY A 123 39.46 -0.88 5.63
N ASP A 124 40.52 -1.40 6.27
CA ASP A 124 41.15 -2.69 5.91
C ASP A 124 40.41 -3.93 6.47
N ARG A 125 39.16 -3.74 6.90
CA ARG A 125 38.31 -4.77 7.51
C ARG A 125 36.96 -4.77 6.81
N ILE A 126 36.46 -5.97 6.50
CA ILE A 126 35.13 -6.15 5.96
C ILE A 126 34.29 -6.83 7.05
N LEU A 127 33.26 -6.13 7.51
CA LEU A 127 32.21 -6.56 8.42
C LEU A 127 30.93 -6.82 7.60
N PHE A 128 30.44 -8.06 7.70
CA PHE A 128 29.11 -8.41 7.23
C PHE A 128 28.25 -8.79 8.42
N SER A 129 26.97 -8.45 8.32
CA SER A 129 25.95 -8.99 9.20
C SER A 129 24.89 -9.69 8.42
N LEU A 130 24.68 -10.92 8.84
CA LEU A 130 23.71 -11.83 8.29
C LEU A 130 22.72 -12.11 9.41
N ASN A 131 21.44 -12.04 9.07
CA ASN A 131 20.43 -12.69 9.89
C ASN A 131 20.72 -14.20 9.86
N CYS A 132 20.69 -14.86 11.02
CA CYS A 132 20.98 -16.29 11.18
C CYS A 132 20.15 -17.19 10.25
N GLN A 133 18.93 -16.79 9.90
CA GLN A 133 18.03 -17.51 8.98
C GLN A 133 18.46 -17.39 7.51
N CYS A 134 19.22 -16.35 7.13
CA CYS A 134 19.68 -16.10 5.77
C CYS A 134 20.99 -16.84 5.43
N LEU A 135 21.72 -17.35 6.42
CA LEU A 135 23.01 -18.05 6.22
C LEU A 135 22.89 -19.25 5.29
N ARG A 136 21.81 -20.03 5.44
CA ARG A 136 21.61 -21.27 4.67
C ARG A 136 21.31 -21.03 3.19
N ALA A 137 20.79 -19.84 2.87
CA ALA A 137 20.49 -19.42 1.50
C ALA A 137 21.69 -18.77 0.79
N ARG A 138 22.72 -18.35 1.55
CA ARG A 138 23.85 -17.54 1.07
C ARG A 138 25.22 -18.20 1.27
N THR A 139 25.24 -19.50 1.54
CA THR A 139 26.46 -20.32 1.72
C THR A 139 27.39 -20.32 0.52
N HIS A 140 26.89 -19.97 -0.67
CA HIS A 140 27.67 -19.91 -1.91
C HIS A 140 28.09 -18.49 -2.32
N ASP A 141 27.73 -17.46 -1.55
CA ASP A 141 28.17 -16.10 -1.85
C ASP A 141 29.67 -15.96 -1.51
N ASN A 142 30.48 -15.62 -2.52
CA ASN A 142 31.92 -15.31 -2.41
C ASN A 142 32.25 -14.24 -1.35
N ILE A 143 31.22 -13.57 -0.84
CA ILE A 143 31.26 -12.55 0.20
C ILE A 143 31.69 -13.15 1.55
N VAL A 144 31.18 -14.34 1.91
CA VAL A 144 31.54 -15.02 3.17
C VAL A 144 33.02 -15.45 3.15
N GLN A 145 33.53 -15.84 1.99
CA GLN A 145 34.93 -16.26 1.81
C GLN A 145 35.92 -15.09 1.87
N LYS A 146 35.49 -13.86 1.59
CA LYS A 146 36.33 -12.65 1.62
C LYS A 146 36.27 -11.90 2.96
N ALA A 147 35.41 -12.30 3.88
CA ALA A 147 35.23 -11.62 5.15
C ALA A 147 36.36 -11.96 6.13
N ARG A 148 37.06 -10.94 6.66
CA ARG A 148 38.05 -11.13 7.75
C ARG A 148 37.39 -11.31 9.11
N ASN A 149 36.20 -10.75 9.32
CA ASN A 149 35.40 -10.92 10.53
C ASN A 149 33.92 -11.02 10.15
N LEU A 150 33.21 -12.02 10.70
CA LEU A 150 31.79 -12.25 10.46
C LEU A 150 31.01 -12.02 11.75
N MET A 151 30.04 -11.10 11.74
CA MET A 151 29.08 -10.97 12.83
C MET A 151 27.76 -11.63 12.43
N LEU A 152 27.24 -12.48 13.30
CA LEU A 152 25.93 -13.10 13.13
C LEU A 152 24.96 -12.44 14.09
N SER A 153 23.81 -12.02 13.56
CA SER A 153 22.73 -11.42 14.34
C SER A 153 21.53 -12.33 14.27
N GLU A 154 21.09 -12.79 15.44
CA GLU A 154 19.77 -13.39 15.59
C GLU A 154 18.77 -12.25 15.76
N THR A 155 17.82 -12.15 14.82
CA THR A 155 16.58 -11.35 15.00
C THR A 155 15.41 -12.28 14.90
#